data_AF-A0A836A8C5-F1
#
_entry.id   AF-A0A836A8C5-F1
#
_cell.length_a   1.000
_cell.length_b   1.000
_cell.length_c   1.000
_cell.angle_alpha   90.00
_cell.angle_beta   90.00
_cell.angle_gamma   90.00
#
_symmetry.space_group_name_H-M   'P 1'
#
loop_
_entity.id
_entity.type
_entity.pdbx_description
1 polymer ?
#
loop_
_entity_poly.entity_id
_entity_poly.type
_entity_poly.pdbx_seq_one_letter_code
_entity_poly.pdbx_strand_id
1 'polypeptide(L)'
;MTLHYTSTTIWYDSFSEHRPIQNRLTNLFLFSAAQETINKLQMTAELKKASLEIQSVKSEIAKTEFLLREYMKYGLFLLKLSPKQWQIQQGMKKVSRSKENVNVMLPSIIRKLSARRKETTDESRRTSFSEDSSLGRGSQDNMYPSLPRTAISDFMLGTKNKDLFLLCNRNTNIEFLLEHKELLKANCVREEEKAAELELRSRLFSFGEYNSDAQEKLIDSLSKKINQVYKVCIGDAEVGSLNPVQKLVKVETRLVELSDLIDSIPKENVEAIERMKQKERRQRLREEKMREKQKHQEERLKAALERAVAQPKKKKQGRQLIYRSKPPSGNKHELLLVKDTRTKSLEEEYFFT
;
A
#
# COMPACT_ATOMS: atom_id res chain seq x y z
N MET A 1 -25.18 -86.06 73.08
CA MET A 1 -24.41 -84.87 72.61
C MET A 1 -25.12 -84.28 71.39
N THR A 2 -24.62 -83.17 70.84
CA THR A 2 -25.06 -82.50 69.59
C THR A 2 -26.47 -81.89 69.53
N LEU A 3 -26.65 -80.68 70.07
CA LEU A 3 -27.63 -79.67 69.58
C LEU A 3 -27.21 -78.22 69.96
N HIS A 4 -26.08 -77.75 69.46
CA HIS A 4 -25.72 -76.31 69.46
C HIS A 4 -24.71 -76.04 68.33
N TYR A 5 -25.14 -75.46 67.20
CA TYR A 5 -24.23 -74.67 66.31
C TYR A 5 -24.94 -73.88 65.17
N THR A 6 -26.23 -74.08 64.90
CA THR A 6 -26.86 -73.56 63.66
C THR A 6 -27.37 -72.12 63.68
N SER A 7 -27.55 -71.50 64.85
CA SER A 7 -28.18 -70.16 64.93
C SER A 7 -27.18 -68.99 64.77
N THR A 8 -25.92 -69.17 65.17
CA THR A 8 -24.89 -68.11 65.12
C THR A 8 -24.38 -67.84 63.71
N THR A 9 -24.40 -68.83 62.83
CA THR A 9 -23.87 -68.75 61.45
C THR A 9 -24.70 -67.83 60.57
N ILE A 10 -26.04 -67.91 60.67
CA ILE A 10 -26.98 -67.19 59.78
C ILE A 10 -26.85 -65.66 59.93
N TRP A 11 -26.63 -65.17 61.15
CA TRP A 11 -26.41 -63.74 61.40
C TRP A 11 -25.04 -63.24 60.90
N TYR A 12 -24.01 -64.10 60.87
CA TYR A 12 -22.69 -63.73 60.35
C TYR A 12 -22.69 -63.64 58.82
N ASP A 13 -23.37 -64.55 58.12
CA ASP A 13 -23.47 -64.51 56.65
C ASP A 13 -24.21 -63.26 56.16
N SER A 14 -25.38 -62.92 56.72
CA SER A 14 -26.10 -61.70 56.34
C SER A 14 -25.32 -60.40 56.61
N PHE A 15 -24.44 -60.37 57.62
CA PHE A 15 -23.58 -59.21 57.87
C PHE A 15 -22.33 -59.20 56.95
N SER A 16 -21.86 -60.37 56.55
CA SER A 16 -20.74 -60.55 55.62
C SER A 16 -21.09 -60.12 54.20
N GLU A 17 -22.30 -60.45 53.71
CA GLU A 17 -22.77 -60.09 52.35
C GLU A 17 -23.08 -58.59 52.17
N HIS A 18 -23.43 -57.88 53.24
CA HIS A 18 -23.75 -56.46 53.17
C HIS A 18 -22.50 -55.56 52.97
N ARG A 19 -21.33 -56.01 53.44
CA ARG A 19 -20.04 -55.31 53.29
C ARG A 19 -19.53 -55.21 51.84
N PRO A 20 -19.49 -56.26 51.00
CA PRO A 20 -19.07 -56.13 49.60
C PRO A 20 -20.02 -55.25 48.78
N ILE A 21 -21.31 -55.17 49.10
CA ILE A 21 -22.26 -54.26 48.43
C ILE A 21 -21.95 -52.80 48.80
N GLN A 22 -21.78 -52.50 50.09
CA GLN A 22 -21.35 -51.18 50.57
C GLN A 22 -19.99 -50.79 49.98
N ASN A 23 -19.01 -51.70 49.99
CA ASN A 23 -17.70 -51.48 49.37
C ASN A 23 -17.78 -51.23 47.86
N ARG A 24 -18.69 -51.88 47.13
CA ARG A 24 -18.91 -51.60 45.69
C ARG A 24 -19.50 -50.20 45.48
N LEU A 25 -20.47 -49.79 46.29
CA LEU A 25 -21.07 -48.46 46.21
C LEU A 25 -20.08 -47.35 46.58
N THR A 26 -19.28 -47.52 47.63
CA THR A 26 -18.24 -46.54 48.00
C THR A 26 -17.13 -46.46 46.96
N ASN A 27 -16.69 -47.58 46.37
CA ASN A 27 -15.72 -47.56 45.27
C ASN A 27 -16.30 -46.92 44.01
N LEU A 28 -17.56 -47.15 43.67
CA LEU A 28 -18.23 -46.51 42.53
C LEU A 28 -18.35 -44.98 42.73
N PHE A 29 -18.70 -44.54 43.95
CA PHE A 29 -18.70 -43.12 44.31
C PHE A 29 -17.29 -42.50 44.23
N LEU A 30 -16.28 -43.18 44.75
CA LEU A 30 -14.89 -42.72 44.71
C LEU A 30 -14.37 -42.61 43.25
N PHE A 31 -14.71 -43.59 42.41
CA PHE A 31 -14.41 -43.56 40.97
C PHE A 31 -15.12 -42.41 40.25
N SER A 32 -16.41 -42.17 40.54
CA SER A 32 -17.16 -41.03 39.98
C SER A 32 -16.54 -39.69 40.39
N ALA A 33 -16.18 -39.52 41.66
CA ALA A 33 -15.53 -38.31 42.18
C ALA A 33 -14.13 -38.10 41.58
N ALA A 34 -13.36 -39.18 41.37
CA ALA A 34 -12.07 -39.14 40.69
C ALA A 34 -12.23 -38.75 39.21
N GLN A 35 -13.17 -39.36 38.49
CA GLN A 35 -13.46 -39.05 37.09
C GLN A 35 -13.96 -37.60 36.92
N GLU A 36 -14.82 -37.12 37.80
CA GLU A 36 -15.22 -35.70 37.84
C GLU A 36 -14.01 -34.76 38.03
N THR A 37 -13.06 -35.14 38.89
CA THR A 37 -11.86 -34.35 39.14
C THR A 37 -10.95 -34.32 37.91
N ILE A 38 -10.77 -35.46 37.23
CA ILE A 38 -10.04 -35.55 35.96
C ILE A 38 -10.71 -34.68 34.89
N ASN A 39 -12.03 -34.79 34.73
CA ASN A 39 -12.80 -33.99 33.77
C ASN A 39 -12.67 -32.49 34.07
N LYS A 40 -12.78 -32.08 35.35
CA LYS A 40 -12.57 -30.67 35.78
C LYS A 40 -11.16 -30.19 35.44
N LEU A 41 -10.12 -30.99 35.72
CA LEU A 41 -8.74 -30.65 35.38
C LEU A 41 -8.54 -30.49 33.87
N GLN A 42 -9.05 -31.43 33.06
CA GLN A 42 -8.99 -31.33 31.60
C GLN A 42 -9.68 -30.07 31.08
N MET A 43 -10.90 -29.76 31.54
CA MET A 43 -11.61 -28.54 31.17
C MET A 43 -10.84 -27.27 31.56
N THR A 44 -10.15 -27.25 32.72
CA THR A 44 -9.28 -26.11 33.07
C THR A 44 -8.02 -26.00 32.20
N ALA A 45 -7.48 -27.11 31.70
CA ALA A 45 -6.34 -27.13 30.79
C ALA A 45 -6.74 -26.62 29.39
N GLU A 46 -7.89 -27.06 28.87
CA GLU A 46 -8.46 -26.59 27.61
C GLU A 46 -8.81 -25.09 27.68
N LEU A 47 -9.41 -24.62 28.78
CA LEU A 47 -9.68 -23.19 29.01
C LEU A 47 -8.38 -22.38 29.02
N LYS A 48 -7.33 -22.85 29.70
CA LYS A 48 -6.00 -22.20 29.68
C LYS A 48 -5.41 -22.16 28.27
N LYS A 49 -5.49 -23.25 27.50
CA LYS A 49 -5.03 -23.30 26.10
C LYS A 49 -5.76 -22.27 25.24
N ALA A 50 -7.10 -22.26 25.28
CA ALA A 50 -7.91 -21.28 24.55
C ALA A 50 -7.61 -19.82 24.98
N SER A 51 -7.33 -19.60 26.28
CA SER A 51 -6.95 -18.28 26.80
C SER A 51 -5.62 -17.78 26.21
N LEU A 52 -4.62 -18.67 26.08
CA LEU A 52 -3.34 -18.35 25.43
C LEU A 52 -3.50 -18.08 23.93
N GLU A 53 -4.33 -18.87 23.23
CA GLU A 53 -4.66 -18.64 21.82
C GLU A 53 -5.34 -17.27 21.62
N ILE A 54 -6.30 -16.91 22.48
CA ILE A 54 -6.94 -15.58 22.50
C ILE A 54 -5.91 -14.46 22.75
N GLN A 55 -4.95 -14.65 23.65
CA GLN A 55 -3.88 -13.66 23.89
C GLN A 55 -2.97 -13.50 22.66
N SER A 56 -2.60 -14.61 22.01
CA SER A 56 -1.81 -14.60 20.77
C SER A 56 -2.53 -13.81 19.66
N VAL A 57 -3.79 -14.15 19.38
CA VAL A 57 -4.61 -13.48 18.37
C VAL A 57 -4.81 -12.00 18.70
N LYS A 58 -5.04 -11.63 19.97
CA LYS A 58 -5.09 -10.22 20.40
C LYS A 58 -3.79 -9.46 20.12
N SER A 59 -2.64 -10.11 20.32
CA SER A 59 -1.34 -9.49 20.01
C SER A 59 -1.13 -9.27 18.49
N GLU A 60 -1.66 -10.17 17.67
CA GLU A 60 -1.61 -10.09 16.21
C GLU A 60 -2.58 -9.01 15.67
N ILE A 61 -3.78 -8.91 16.24
CA ILE A 61 -4.71 -7.80 15.98
C ILE A 61 -4.03 -6.46 16.34
N ALA A 62 -3.40 -6.33 17.51
CA ALA A 62 -2.73 -5.08 17.89
C ALA A 62 -1.59 -4.69 16.92
N LYS A 63 -0.78 -5.67 16.46
CA LYS A 63 0.28 -5.46 15.45
C LYS A 63 -0.31 -5.01 14.11
N THR A 64 -1.34 -5.70 13.62
CA THR A 64 -1.98 -5.38 12.34
C THR A 64 -2.72 -4.03 12.38
N GLU A 65 -3.36 -3.67 13.50
CA GLU A 65 -3.95 -2.33 13.68
C GLU A 65 -2.89 -1.21 13.71
N PHE A 66 -1.72 -1.46 14.32
CA PHE A 66 -0.61 -0.51 14.32
C PHE A 66 -0.13 -0.27 12.87
N LEU A 67 0.14 -1.36 12.14
CA LEU A 67 0.57 -1.31 10.75
C LEU A 67 -0.49 -0.67 9.83
N LEU A 68 -1.78 -0.94 10.06
CA LEU A 68 -2.89 -0.30 9.35
C LEU A 68 -2.90 1.21 9.59
N ARG A 69 -2.69 1.67 10.83
CA ARG A 69 -2.59 3.11 11.17
C ARG A 69 -1.41 3.77 10.45
N GLU A 70 -0.31 3.07 10.25
CA GLU A 70 0.84 3.54 9.49
C GLU A 70 0.53 3.61 7.97
N TYR A 71 -0.02 2.55 7.38
CA TYR A 71 -0.48 2.57 5.98
C TYR A 71 -1.55 3.64 5.71
N MET A 72 -2.41 3.97 6.67
CA MET A 72 -3.36 5.09 6.52
C MET A 72 -2.64 6.45 6.45
N LYS A 73 -1.57 6.67 7.24
CA LYS A 73 -0.73 7.88 7.12
C LYS A 73 -0.05 7.95 5.76
N TYR A 74 0.54 6.85 5.30
CA TYR A 74 1.16 6.78 3.98
C TYR A 74 0.14 6.99 2.84
N GLY A 75 -1.06 6.42 2.95
CA GLY A 75 -2.16 6.64 2.01
C GLY A 75 -2.58 8.11 1.92
N LEU A 76 -2.67 8.82 3.04
CA LEU A 76 -2.94 10.26 3.08
C LEU A 76 -1.79 11.10 2.48
N PHE A 77 -0.54 10.74 2.78
CA PHE A 77 0.65 11.38 2.24
C PHE A 77 0.74 11.22 0.71
N LEU A 78 0.61 9.98 0.22
CA LEU A 78 0.58 9.68 -1.21
C LEU A 78 -0.59 10.36 -1.92
N LEU A 79 -1.78 10.41 -1.30
CA LEU A 79 -2.91 11.16 -1.85
C LEU A 79 -2.59 12.65 -1.99
N LYS A 80 -1.90 13.26 -1.02
CA LYS A 80 -1.49 14.68 -1.05
C LYS A 80 -0.45 14.97 -2.13
N LEU A 81 0.44 14.03 -2.43
CA LEU A 81 1.39 14.12 -3.55
C LEU A 81 0.77 13.78 -4.91
N SER A 82 -0.31 12.98 -4.93
CA SER A 82 -0.91 12.49 -6.16
C SER A 82 -1.57 13.62 -6.99
N PRO A 83 -1.50 13.60 -8.34
CA PRO A 83 -2.05 14.64 -9.18
C PRO A 83 -3.55 14.91 -8.94
N LYS A 84 -3.97 16.18 -8.96
CA LYS A 84 -5.37 16.60 -8.71
C LYS A 84 -6.41 15.84 -9.56
N GLN A 85 -6.11 15.54 -10.83
CA GLN A 85 -6.99 14.76 -11.70
C GLN A 85 -7.26 13.34 -11.15
N TRP A 86 -6.24 12.70 -10.57
CA TRP A 86 -6.36 11.37 -9.94
C TRP A 86 -7.10 11.45 -8.59
N GLN A 87 -6.84 12.50 -7.78
CA GLN A 87 -7.59 12.75 -6.54
C GLN A 87 -9.10 12.84 -6.79
N ILE A 88 -9.51 13.58 -7.83
CA ILE A 88 -10.93 13.75 -8.21
C ILE A 88 -11.53 12.41 -8.64
N GLN A 89 -10.84 11.62 -9.47
CA GLN A 89 -11.29 10.28 -9.87
C GLN A 89 -11.45 9.31 -8.68
N GLN A 90 -10.57 9.37 -7.68
CA GLN A 90 -10.72 8.57 -6.45
C GLN A 90 -11.91 9.03 -5.60
N GLY A 91 -12.21 10.33 -5.57
CA GLY A 91 -13.43 10.87 -4.96
C GLY A 91 -14.69 10.31 -5.64
N MET A 92 -14.74 10.36 -6.97
CA MET A 92 -15.84 9.81 -7.77
C MET A 92 -15.99 8.29 -7.56
N LYS A 93 -14.89 7.52 -7.48
CA LYS A 93 -14.91 6.08 -7.17
C LYS A 93 -15.38 5.75 -5.75
N LYS A 94 -15.14 6.62 -4.75
CA LYS A 94 -15.70 6.44 -3.41
C LYS A 94 -17.21 6.71 -3.40
N VAL A 95 -17.67 7.73 -4.12
CA VAL A 95 -19.09 8.10 -4.22
C VAL A 95 -19.90 7.03 -4.98
N SER A 96 -19.34 6.40 -6.03
CA SER A 96 -20.00 5.26 -6.69
C SER A 96 -20.08 4.03 -5.79
N ARG A 97 -19.00 3.66 -5.09
CA ARG A 97 -19.03 2.54 -4.13
C ARG A 97 -19.99 2.76 -2.97
N SER A 98 -20.24 4.00 -2.53
CA SER A 98 -21.30 4.29 -1.54
C SER A 98 -22.73 4.11 -2.09
N LYS A 99 -22.92 4.17 -3.42
CA LYS A 99 -24.21 3.89 -4.07
C LYS A 99 -24.45 2.39 -4.28
N GLU A 100 -23.39 1.62 -4.48
CA GLU A 100 -23.43 0.16 -4.61
C GLU A 100 -23.53 -0.55 -3.24
N ASN A 101 -22.86 -0.04 -2.20
CA ASN A 101 -22.78 -0.71 -0.89
C ASN A 101 -24.11 -0.83 -0.13
N VAL A 102 -25.13 -0.01 -0.42
CA VAL A 102 -26.46 -0.17 0.21
C VAL A 102 -27.13 -1.48 -0.22
N ASN A 103 -26.75 -2.05 -1.37
CA ASN A 103 -27.32 -3.28 -1.92
C ASN A 103 -26.43 -4.53 -1.70
N VAL A 104 -25.29 -4.41 -1.01
CA VAL A 104 -24.30 -5.51 -0.85
C VAL A 104 -24.01 -5.82 0.64
N MET A 105 -24.60 -5.09 1.59
CA MET A 105 -24.38 -5.28 3.03
C MET A 105 -25.16 -6.46 3.65
N LEU A 106 -25.06 -7.67 3.06
CA LEU A 106 -24.89 -8.99 3.72
C LEU A 106 -25.05 -10.15 2.70
N PRO A 107 -23.96 -10.70 2.13
CA PRO A 107 -24.02 -11.98 1.43
C PRO A 107 -24.26 -13.14 2.41
N SER A 108 -25.27 -13.97 2.10
CA SER A 108 -25.81 -15.06 2.92
C SER A 108 -24.87 -16.29 3.08
N ILE A 109 -23.69 -16.10 3.68
CA ILE A 109 -22.68 -17.18 3.84
C ILE A 109 -22.84 -17.97 5.15
N ILE A 110 -23.40 -17.38 6.22
CA ILE A 110 -23.47 -18.00 7.56
C ILE A 110 -24.47 -19.18 7.64
N ARG A 111 -25.49 -19.25 6.76
CA ARG A 111 -26.56 -20.28 6.86
C ARG A 111 -26.10 -21.72 6.56
N LYS A 112 -24.95 -21.94 5.93
CA LYS A 112 -24.48 -23.30 5.55
C LYS A 112 -23.53 -23.97 6.55
N LEU A 113 -23.18 -23.30 7.65
CA LEU A 113 -22.29 -23.86 8.69
C LEU A 113 -23.00 -24.42 9.92
N SER A 114 -24.34 -24.33 9.99
CA SER A 114 -25.15 -24.89 11.09
C SER A 114 -25.60 -26.34 10.86
N ALA A 115 -25.41 -26.89 9.66
CA ALA A 115 -25.65 -28.30 9.37
C ALA A 115 -24.33 -29.07 9.40
N ARG A 116 -24.26 -30.08 10.28
CA ARG A 116 -23.18 -31.07 10.44
C ARG A 116 -21.95 -30.65 11.27
N ARG A 117 -22.12 -30.61 12.60
CA ARG A 117 -21.09 -31.04 13.57
C ARG A 117 -21.46 -32.38 14.21
N LYS A 118 -20.64 -33.39 13.95
CA LYS A 118 -20.22 -34.52 14.81
C LYS A 118 -18.96 -35.06 14.12
N GLU A 119 -17.78 -34.79 14.68
CA GLU A 119 -16.97 -35.76 15.45
C GLU A 119 -16.51 -36.92 14.55
N THR A 120 -15.21 -37.19 14.36
CA THR A 120 -14.04 -37.19 15.29
C THR A 120 -12.75 -36.72 14.57
N THR A 121 -11.83 -35.93 15.16
CA THR A 121 -10.76 -36.23 16.16
C THR A 121 -9.44 -36.76 15.54
N ASP A 122 -8.30 -36.29 16.11
CA ASP A 122 -6.87 -36.56 15.83
C ASP A 122 -6.21 -35.99 14.55
N GLU A 123 -4.92 -35.58 14.56
CA GLU A 123 -4.08 -34.95 15.61
C GLU A 123 -2.82 -34.30 14.97
N SER A 124 -2.26 -33.27 15.62
CA SER A 124 -0.94 -32.59 15.44
C SER A 124 0.02 -32.96 14.29
N ARG A 125 0.45 -31.90 13.56
CA ARG A 125 1.86 -31.40 13.39
C ARG A 125 1.85 -30.21 12.40
N ARG A 126 2.29 -28.96 12.69
CA ARG A 126 3.66 -28.45 12.98
C ARG A 126 4.76 -29.20 12.20
N THR A 127 5.63 -28.66 11.34
CA THR A 127 5.99 -27.31 10.80
C THR A 127 6.88 -27.60 9.54
N SER A 128 7.35 -26.68 8.69
CA SER A 128 7.56 -25.22 8.74
C SER A 128 7.66 -24.61 7.32
N PHE A 129 7.78 -23.28 7.23
CA PHE A 129 8.18 -22.51 6.05
C PHE A 129 9.61 -22.82 5.56
N SER A 130 9.81 -22.99 4.26
CA SER A 130 10.97 -22.43 3.51
C SER A 130 10.66 -22.40 2.02
N GLU A 131 11.11 -21.34 1.37
CA GLU A 131 11.26 -21.25 -0.08
C GLU A 131 12.37 -22.20 -0.55
N ASP A 132 12.27 -22.69 -1.79
CA ASP A 132 13.37 -22.46 -2.74
C ASP A 132 12.85 -22.35 -4.18
N SER A 133 13.61 -21.66 -5.00
CA SER A 133 13.31 -21.37 -6.40
C SER A 133 14.00 -22.35 -7.34
N SER A 134 13.67 -22.18 -8.63
CA SER A 134 14.56 -22.37 -9.78
C SER A 134 14.44 -23.67 -10.61
N LEU A 135 14.23 -23.40 -11.91
CA LEU A 135 14.77 -24.12 -13.07
C LEU A 135 14.39 -25.59 -13.26
N GLY A 136 13.46 -25.82 -14.19
CA GLY A 136 13.36 -27.09 -14.88
C GLY A 136 14.54 -27.33 -15.83
N ARG A 137 14.84 -28.60 -16.06
CA ARG A 137 15.44 -29.12 -17.30
C ARG A 137 14.80 -30.47 -17.56
N GLY A 138 14.29 -30.66 -18.77
CA GLY A 138 14.01 -32.01 -19.24
C GLY A 138 15.33 -32.69 -19.58
N SER A 139 15.46 -33.95 -19.17
CA SER A 139 16.22 -34.96 -19.89
C SER A 139 15.36 -36.19 -20.01
N GLN A 140 15.19 -36.68 -21.23
CA GLN A 140 14.87 -38.08 -21.44
C GLN A 140 16.08 -38.88 -20.96
N ASP A 141 15.86 -39.94 -20.20
CA ASP A 141 16.84 -41.03 -20.14
C ASP A 141 16.10 -42.37 -20.12
N ASN A 142 16.32 -43.14 -21.19
CA ASN A 142 15.90 -44.53 -21.28
C ASN A 142 16.73 -45.34 -20.28
N MET A 143 16.07 -46.13 -19.42
CA MET A 143 16.76 -47.26 -18.80
C MET A 143 15.85 -48.49 -18.72
N TYR A 144 15.82 -49.25 -19.82
CA TYR A 144 15.43 -50.66 -19.80
C TYR A 144 16.67 -51.49 -19.41
N PRO A 145 16.70 -52.18 -18.27
CA PRO A 145 17.75 -53.15 -17.98
C PRO A 145 17.59 -54.38 -18.87
N SER A 146 18.67 -54.74 -19.56
CA SER A 146 18.73 -55.92 -20.43
C SER A 146 18.65 -57.24 -19.65
N LEU A 147 17.95 -58.21 -20.24
CA LEU A 147 17.86 -59.58 -19.73
C LEU A 147 19.27 -60.22 -19.56
N PRO A 148 19.59 -60.83 -18.41
CA PRO A 148 20.82 -61.58 -18.25
C PRO A 148 20.73 -62.91 -19.01
N ARG A 149 21.60 -63.07 -20.01
CA ARG A 149 21.77 -64.31 -20.79
C ARG A 149 22.93 -65.12 -20.21
N THR A 150 22.64 -66.10 -19.36
CA THR A 150 23.62 -67.10 -18.92
C THR A 150 23.09 -68.51 -19.16
N ALA A 151 23.82 -69.27 -19.97
CA ALA A 151 23.59 -70.70 -20.13
C ALA A 151 24.42 -71.44 -19.08
N ILE A 152 23.77 -72.30 -18.30
CA ILE A 152 24.44 -73.40 -17.59
C ILE A 152 23.69 -74.67 -17.97
N SER A 153 24.43 -75.59 -18.57
CA SER A 153 24.00 -76.97 -18.78
C SER A 153 23.94 -77.67 -17.44
N ASP A 154 22.83 -78.35 -17.13
CA ASP A 154 22.93 -79.58 -16.35
C ASP A 154 21.87 -80.61 -16.75
N PHE A 155 22.27 -81.86 -16.62
CA PHE A 155 21.66 -83.04 -17.23
C PHE A 155 20.77 -83.77 -16.21
N MET A 156 19.58 -84.19 -16.65
CA MET A 156 18.73 -85.19 -15.98
C MET A 156 18.22 -84.88 -14.55
N LEU A 157 17.32 -83.89 -14.40
CA LEU A 157 16.35 -83.89 -13.30
C LEU A 157 15.01 -83.22 -13.66
N GLY A 158 13.95 -84.04 -13.73
CA GLY A 158 12.54 -83.69 -13.51
C GLY A 158 11.93 -82.47 -14.24
N THR A 159 11.06 -82.74 -15.22
CA THR A 159 10.20 -81.76 -15.91
C THR A 159 9.54 -80.72 -14.98
N LYS A 160 9.13 -81.14 -13.77
CA LYS A 160 8.51 -80.32 -12.73
C LYS A 160 9.29 -79.04 -12.36
N ASN A 161 10.62 -79.03 -12.48
CA ASN A 161 11.42 -77.84 -12.18
C ASN A 161 11.32 -76.74 -13.25
N LYS A 162 11.11 -77.11 -14.52
CA LYS A 162 10.92 -76.13 -15.61
C LYS A 162 9.56 -75.44 -15.49
N ASP A 163 8.52 -76.21 -15.18
CA ASP A 163 7.18 -75.69 -14.96
C ASP A 163 7.13 -74.76 -13.74
N LEU A 164 7.86 -75.09 -12.66
CA LEU A 164 7.99 -74.24 -11.47
C LEU A 164 8.74 -72.93 -11.78
N PHE A 165 9.81 -72.96 -12.58
CA PHE A 165 10.54 -71.76 -13.00
C PHE A 165 9.69 -70.86 -13.90
N LEU A 166 8.96 -71.44 -14.87
CA LEU A 166 8.03 -70.70 -15.72
C LEU A 166 6.87 -70.11 -14.93
N LEU A 167 6.34 -70.84 -13.94
CA LEU A 167 5.32 -70.34 -13.02
C LEU A 167 5.85 -69.19 -12.15
N CYS A 168 7.07 -69.32 -11.62
CA CYS A 168 7.73 -68.25 -10.86
C CYS A 168 7.90 -66.98 -11.71
N ASN A 169 8.49 -67.09 -12.91
CA ASN A 169 8.63 -65.97 -13.85
C ASN A 169 7.26 -65.36 -14.23
N ARG A 170 6.23 -66.19 -14.43
CA ARG A 170 4.87 -65.68 -14.71
C ARG A 170 4.32 -64.91 -13.51
N ASN A 171 4.53 -65.40 -12.29
CA ASN A 171 4.05 -64.76 -11.07
C ASN A 171 4.80 -63.44 -10.80
N THR A 172 6.12 -63.38 -10.98
CA THR A 172 6.88 -62.12 -10.84
C THR A 172 6.49 -61.09 -11.89
N ASN A 173 6.17 -61.51 -13.11
CA ASN A 173 5.61 -60.59 -14.12
C ASN A 173 4.19 -60.12 -13.75
N ILE A 174 3.35 -60.97 -13.14
CA ILE A 174 2.04 -60.56 -12.63
C ILE A 174 2.19 -59.56 -11.48
N GLU A 175 3.09 -59.81 -10.53
CA GLU A 175 3.39 -58.89 -9.42
C GLU A 175 3.88 -57.53 -9.93
N PHE A 176 4.85 -57.52 -10.86
CA PHE A 176 5.33 -56.29 -11.51
C PHE A 176 4.23 -55.51 -12.23
N LEU A 177 3.34 -56.21 -12.96
CA LEU A 177 2.20 -55.57 -13.64
C LEU A 177 1.16 -55.02 -12.66
N LEU A 178 0.97 -55.67 -11.51
CA LEU A 178 0.11 -55.17 -10.43
C LEU A 178 0.71 -53.95 -9.75
N GLU A 179 2.01 -53.97 -9.43
CA GLU A 179 2.73 -52.83 -8.85
C GLU A 179 2.70 -51.62 -9.80
N HIS A 180 3.01 -51.83 -11.09
CA HIS A 180 2.94 -50.78 -12.11
C HIS A 180 1.53 -50.23 -12.31
N LYS A 181 0.48 -51.07 -12.19
CA LYS A 181 -0.92 -50.64 -12.23
C LYS A 181 -1.28 -49.74 -11.05
N GLU A 182 -0.86 -50.09 -9.82
CA GLU A 182 -1.12 -49.24 -8.65
C GLU A 182 -0.29 -47.95 -8.68
N LEU A 183 0.95 -47.99 -9.19
CA LEU A 183 1.75 -46.79 -9.46
C LEU A 183 1.07 -45.85 -10.47
N LEU A 184 0.53 -46.39 -11.58
CA LEU A 184 -0.20 -45.59 -12.57
C LEU A 184 -1.47 -44.95 -11.99
N LYS A 185 -2.23 -45.68 -11.16
CA LYS A 185 -3.38 -45.11 -10.45
C LYS A 185 -2.97 -43.96 -9.52
N ALA A 186 -1.90 -44.14 -8.74
CA ALA A 186 -1.36 -43.09 -7.89
C ALA A 186 -0.89 -41.87 -8.69
N ASN A 187 -0.37 -42.07 -9.90
CA ASN A 187 -0.06 -40.97 -10.83
C ASN A 187 -1.30 -40.25 -11.33
N CYS A 188 -2.37 -40.96 -11.70
CA CYS A 188 -3.65 -40.34 -12.10
C CYS A 188 -4.21 -39.46 -10.98
N VAL A 189 -4.29 -39.97 -9.74
CA VAL A 189 -4.79 -39.19 -8.59
C VAL A 189 -3.95 -37.93 -8.37
N ARG A 190 -2.61 -38.02 -8.41
CA ARG A 190 -1.73 -36.84 -8.26
C ARG A 190 -1.90 -35.82 -9.39
N GLU A 191 -2.19 -36.26 -10.61
CA GLU A 191 -2.41 -35.35 -11.74
C GLU A 191 -3.81 -34.72 -11.70
N GLU A 192 -4.83 -35.46 -11.23
CA GLU A 192 -6.17 -34.93 -10.91
C GLU A 192 -6.12 -33.88 -9.80
N GLU A 193 -5.33 -34.11 -8.74
CA GLU A 193 -5.09 -33.12 -7.66
C GLU A 193 -4.45 -31.84 -8.20
N LYS A 194 -3.40 -31.93 -9.03
CA LYS A 194 -2.79 -30.77 -9.71
C LYS A 194 -3.77 -30.05 -10.63
N ALA A 195 -4.59 -30.79 -11.37
CA ALA A 195 -5.59 -30.21 -12.26
C ALA A 195 -6.63 -29.40 -11.47
N ALA A 196 -7.10 -29.94 -10.33
CA ALA A 196 -8.01 -29.24 -9.42
C ALA A 196 -7.35 -28.03 -8.76
N GLU A 197 -6.07 -28.11 -8.37
CA GLU A 197 -5.31 -26.96 -7.84
C GLU A 197 -5.15 -25.85 -8.90
N LEU A 198 -4.83 -26.21 -10.15
CA LEU A 198 -4.71 -25.26 -11.26
C LEU A 198 -6.07 -24.65 -11.64
N GLU A 199 -7.17 -25.41 -11.59
CA GLU A 199 -8.52 -24.88 -11.78
C GLU A 199 -8.86 -23.88 -10.66
N LEU A 200 -8.61 -24.24 -9.40
CA LEU A 200 -8.82 -23.35 -8.26
C LEU A 200 -7.98 -22.07 -8.39
N ARG A 201 -6.70 -22.20 -8.76
CA ARG A 201 -5.80 -21.07 -8.99
C ARG A 201 -6.33 -20.18 -10.12
N SER A 202 -6.68 -20.75 -11.27
CA SER A 202 -7.30 -20.03 -12.38
C SER A 202 -8.55 -19.25 -11.93
N ARG A 203 -9.44 -19.92 -11.20
CA ARG A 203 -10.69 -19.36 -10.67
C ARG A 203 -10.48 -18.26 -9.61
N LEU A 204 -9.42 -18.36 -8.80
CA LEU A 204 -9.02 -17.33 -7.84
C LEU A 204 -8.41 -16.11 -8.54
N PHE A 205 -7.57 -16.32 -9.57
CA PHE A 205 -7.04 -15.24 -10.40
C PHE A 205 -8.13 -14.59 -11.28
N SER A 206 -9.17 -15.33 -11.66
CA SER A 206 -10.37 -14.82 -12.33
C SER A 206 -11.47 -14.35 -11.36
N PHE A 207 -11.18 -14.17 -10.06
CA PHE A 207 -12.17 -13.72 -9.08
C PHE A 207 -12.32 -12.19 -9.11
N GLY A 208 -12.93 -11.73 -10.20
CA GLY A 208 -13.10 -10.34 -10.60
C GLY A 208 -13.25 -10.33 -12.11
N GLU A 209 -13.99 -9.38 -12.65
CA GLU A 209 -14.05 -9.20 -14.11
C GLU A 209 -12.63 -8.89 -14.62
N TYR A 210 -11.97 -9.90 -15.22
CA TYR A 210 -10.73 -9.72 -15.96
C TYR A 210 -11.04 -8.94 -17.24
N ASN A 211 -11.21 -7.63 -17.05
CA ASN A 211 -11.37 -6.65 -18.11
C ASN A 211 -10.01 -6.49 -18.78
N SER A 212 -9.64 -7.46 -19.63
CA SER A 212 -8.39 -7.50 -20.39
C SER A 212 -8.11 -6.15 -21.05
N ASP A 213 -9.12 -5.59 -21.73
CA ASP A 213 -9.12 -4.27 -22.34
C ASP A 213 -8.74 -3.14 -21.38
N ALA A 214 -9.17 -3.20 -20.12
CA ALA A 214 -8.87 -2.18 -19.11
C ALA A 214 -7.43 -2.32 -18.60
N GLN A 215 -6.91 -3.55 -18.51
CA GLN A 215 -5.51 -3.82 -18.19
C GLN A 215 -4.59 -3.41 -19.34
N GLU A 216 -4.95 -3.72 -20.59
CA GLU A 216 -4.19 -3.32 -21.78
C GLU A 216 -4.16 -1.78 -21.90
N LYS A 217 -5.31 -1.10 -21.77
CA LYS A 217 -5.37 0.38 -21.71
C LYS A 217 -4.51 0.97 -20.58
N LEU A 218 -4.38 0.29 -19.45
CA LEU A 218 -3.51 0.71 -18.35
C LEU A 218 -2.02 0.53 -18.71
N ILE A 219 -1.63 -0.62 -19.28
CA ILE A 219 -0.27 -0.89 -19.74
C ILE A 219 0.14 0.13 -20.80
N ASP A 220 -0.73 0.44 -21.74
CA ASP A 220 -0.55 1.48 -22.76
C ASP A 220 -0.32 2.87 -22.16
N SER A 221 -1.15 3.24 -21.18
CA SER A 221 -1.06 4.51 -20.46
C SER A 221 0.27 4.64 -19.70
N LEU A 222 0.69 3.57 -19.02
CA LEU A 222 1.97 3.49 -18.31
C LEU A 222 3.15 3.54 -19.30
N SER A 223 3.12 2.80 -20.39
CA SER A 223 4.13 2.82 -21.46
C SER A 223 4.29 4.24 -22.04
N LYS A 224 3.18 4.92 -22.36
CA LYS A 224 3.17 6.32 -22.80
C LYS A 224 3.81 7.26 -21.76
N LYS A 225 3.52 7.08 -20.46
CA LYS A 225 4.15 7.87 -19.38
C LYS A 225 5.65 7.59 -19.22
N ILE A 226 6.07 6.34 -19.28
CA ILE A 226 7.49 5.94 -19.19
C ILE A 226 8.27 6.54 -20.37
N ASN A 227 7.74 6.46 -21.59
CA ASN A 227 8.35 7.09 -22.77
C ASN A 227 8.47 8.62 -22.62
N GLN A 228 7.44 9.29 -22.07
CA GLN A 228 7.48 10.73 -21.82
C GLN A 228 8.55 11.13 -20.78
N VAL A 229 8.69 10.37 -19.69
CA VAL A 229 9.73 10.62 -18.67
C VAL A 229 11.12 10.38 -19.26
N TYR A 230 11.31 9.25 -19.95
CA TYR A 230 12.58 8.93 -20.62
C TYR A 230 13.01 10.03 -21.60
N LYS A 231 12.09 10.53 -22.43
CA LYS A 231 12.35 11.62 -23.38
C LYS A 231 12.78 12.92 -22.70
N VAL A 232 12.26 13.24 -21.52
CA VAL A 232 12.63 14.44 -20.75
C VAL A 232 13.96 14.27 -20.03
N CYS A 233 14.25 13.08 -19.50
CA CYS A 233 15.46 12.82 -18.70
C CYS A 233 16.70 12.51 -19.55
N ILE A 234 16.54 11.88 -20.72
CA ILE A 234 17.63 11.32 -21.55
C ILE A 234 17.56 11.79 -23.00
N GLY A 235 16.36 11.86 -23.59
CA GLY A 235 16.14 12.27 -24.98
C GLY A 235 15.55 11.18 -25.88
N ASP A 236 15.37 11.49 -27.17
CA ASP A 236 14.64 10.63 -28.12
C ASP A 236 15.45 9.42 -28.68
N ALA A 237 16.77 9.40 -28.52
CA ALA A 237 17.67 8.55 -29.31
C ALA A 237 17.41 7.02 -29.24
N GLU A 238 16.83 6.52 -28.14
CA GLU A 238 16.60 5.07 -27.95
C GLU A 238 15.18 4.72 -27.43
N VAL A 239 14.19 5.57 -27.70
CA VAL A 239 12.82 5.33 -27.20
C VAL A 239 12.18 4.08 -27.84
N GLY A 240 12.59 3.69 -29.06
CA GLY A 240 12.01 2.55 -29.78
C GLY A 240 12.55 1.17 -29.39
N SER A 241 13.81 1.06 -28.98
CA SER A 241 14.50 -0.23 -28.76
C SER A 241 14.36 -0.78 -27.34
N LEU A 242 14.07 0.08 -26.36
CA LEU A 242 14.13 -0.28 -24.94
C LEU A 242 12.78 -0.68 -24.35
N ASN A 243 12.78 -1.79 -23.62
CA ASN A 243 11.68 -2.23 -22.76
C ASN A 243 11.34 -1.12 -21.72
N PRO A 244 10.06 -0.90 -21.37
CA PRO A 244 9.68 0.02 -20.28
C PRO A 244 10.50 -0.10 -18.98
N VAL A 245 10.90 -1.31 -18.57
CA VAL A 245 11.77 -1.52 -17.41
C VAL A 245 13.19 -0.98 -17.66
N GLN A 246 13.77 -1.27 -18.83
CA GLN A 246 15.10 -0.76 -19.21
C GLN A 246 15.12 0.78 -19.29
N LYS A 247 14.02 1.39 -19.75
CA LYS A 247 13.85 2.85 -19.75
C LYS A 247 13.88 3.43 -18.34
N LEU A 248 13.19 2.79 -17.39
CA LEU A 248 13.20 3.20 -15.99
C LEU A 248 14.60 3.07 -15.37
N VAL A 249 15.32 1.97 -15.62
CA VAL A 249 16.70 1.78 -15.14
C VAL A 249 17.63 2.87 -15.68
N LYS A 250 17.57 3.21 -16.98
CA LYS A 250 18.40 4.32 -17.51
C LYS A 250 18.04 5.67 -16.89
N VAL A 251 16.77 5.94 -16.58
CA VAL A 251 16.33 7.17 -15.89
C VAL A 251 16.88 7.19 -14.46
N GLU A 252 16.85 6.07 -13.75
CA GLU A 252 17.43 5.91 -12.42
C GLU A 252 18.96 6.15 -12.44
N THR A 253 19.69 5.52 -13.36
CA THR A 253 21.14 5.78 -13.53
C THR A 253 21.41 7.27 -13.75
N ARG A 254 20.64 7.93 -14.62
CA ARG A 254 20.80 9.36 -14.90
C ARG A 254 20.48 10.25 -13.69
N LEU A 255 19.55 9.84 -12.83
CA LEU A 255 19.26 10.56 -11.58
C LEU A 255 20.41 10.44 -10.57
N VAL A 256 21.02 9.25 -10.45
CA VAL A 256 22.20 9.04 -9.60
C VAL A 256 23.37 9.89 -10.10
N GLU A 257 23.71 9.81 -11.39
CA GLU A 257 24.76 10.64 -12.01
C GLU A 257 24.57 12.13 -11.74
N LEU A 258 23.33 12.63 -11.82
CA LEU A 258 23.01 14.03 -11.57
C LEU A 258 23.12 14.41 -10.08
N SER A 259 22.78 13.51 -9.16
CA SER A 259 22.96 13.72 -7.73
C SER A 259 24.45 13.79 -7.38
N ASP A 260 25.24 12.82 -7.86
CA ASP A 260 26.70 12.81 -7.67
C ASP A 260 27.34 14.08 -8.23
N LEU A 261 26.88 14.56 -9.39
CA LEU A 261 27.34 15.81 -9.97
C LEU A 261 27.01 17.03 -9.09
N ILE A 262 25.81 17.07 -8.49
CA ILE A 262 25.39 18.15 -7.57
C ILE A 262 26.22 18.12 -6.28
N ASP A 263 26.43 16.94 -5.70
CA ASP A 263 27.20 16.78 -4.46
C ASP A 263 28.70 17.04 -4.67
N SER A 264 29.21 16.84 -5.90
CA SER A 264 30.57 17.19 -6.30
C SER A 264 30.82 18.71 -6.48
N ILE A 265 29.77 19.55 -6.49
CA ILE A 265 29.94 21.00 -6.70
C ILE A 265 30.65 21.62 -5.49
N PRO A 266 31.86 22.21 -5.65
CA PRO A 266 32.58 22.82 -4.53
C PRO A 266 31.81 24.03 -4.00
N LYS A 267 31.61 24.07 -2.68
CA LYS A 267 30.79 25.06 -1.99
C LYS A 267 31.36 26.48 -2.16
N GLU A 268 32.68 26.59 -2.29
CA GLU A 268 33.42 27.81 -2.54
C GLU A 268 32.97 28.50 -3.83
N ASN A 269 32.70 27.73 -4.89
CA ASN A 269 32.20 28.25 -6.16
C ASN A 269 30.75 28.74 -6.04
N VAL A 270 29.90 28.01 -5.31
CA VAL A 270 28.51 28.42 -5.05
C VAL A 270 28.49 29.74 -4.28
N GLU A 271 29.23 29.82 -3.17
CA GLU A 271 29.36 31.05 -2.38
C GLU A 271 29.96 32.22 -3.18
N ALA A 272 30.95 31.96 -4.05
CA ALA A 272 31.53 32.99 -4.90
C ALA A 272 30.49 33.54 -5.89
N ILE A 273 29.69 32.66 -6.51
CA ILE A 273 28.59 33.05 -7.42
C ILE A 273 27.50 33.81 -6.67
N GLU A 274 27.13 33.39 -5.46
CA GLU A 274 26.20 34.13 -4.60
C GLU A 274 26.75 35.51 -4.23
N ARG A 275 28.00 35.60 -3.77
CA ARG A 275 28.68 36.87 -3.46
C ARG A 275 28.75 37.78 -4.69
N MET A 276 28.95 37.25 -5.89
CA MET A 276 28.90 38.00 -7.14
C MET A 276 27.48 38.51 -7.44
N LYS A 277 26.44 37.66 -7.43
CA LYS A 277 25.04 38.10 -7.64
C LYS A 277 24.58 39.12 -6.59
N GLN A 278 25.01 38.96 -5.34
CA GLN A 278 24.74 39.91 -4.25
C GLN A 278 25.44 41.25 -4.50
N LYS A 279 26.68 41.26 -5.01
CA LYS A 279 27.38 42.48 -5.46
C LYS A 279 26.66 43.12 -6.65
N GLU A 280 26.30 42.34 -7.67
CA GLU A 280 25.61 42.80 -8.88
C GLU A 280 24.28 43.48 -8.56
N ARG A 281 23.42 42.87 -7.74
CA ARG A 281 22.14 43.46 -7.30
C ARG A 281 22.33 44.82 -6.64
N ARG A 282 23.32 44.94 -5.73
CA ARG A 282 23.65 46.21 -5.06
C ARG A 282 24.23 47.23 -6.04
N GLN A 283 24.99 46.78 -7.03
CA GLN A 283 25.58 47.64 -8.04
C GLN A 283 24.52 48.22 -8.98
N ARG A 284 23.63 47.38 -9.52
CA ARG A 284 22.49 47.81 -10.36
C ARG A 284 21.66 48.90 -9.67
N LEU A 285 21.35 48.74 -8.37
CA LEU A 285 20.57 49.71 -7.60
C LEU A 285 21.31 51.05 -7.37
N ARG A 286 22.65 51.04 -7.25
CA ARG A 286 23.45 52.28 -7.20
C ARG A 286 23.52 52.97 -8.56
N GLU A 287 23.76 52.20 -9.61
CA GLU A 287 23.84 52.70 -10.99
C GLU A 287 22.51 53.31 -11.43
N GLU A 288 21.38 52.67 -11.10
CA GLU A 288 20.04 53.19 -11.34
C GLU A 288 19.81 54.53 -10.63
N LYS A 289 20.10 54.60 -9.33
CA LYS A 289 20.00 55.85 -8.54
C LYS A 289 20.92 56.97 -9.04
N MET A 290 22.11 56.63 -9.56
CA MET A 290 23.00 57.61 -10.18
C MET A 290 22.50 58.05 -11.56
N ARG A 291 21.96 57.12 -12.35
CA ARG A 291 21.37 57.37 -13.67
C ARG A 291 20.12 58.25 -13.59
N GLU A 292 19.28 58.07 -12.56
CA GLU A 292 18.14 58.97 -12.29
C GLU A 292 18.60 60.40 -11.99
N LYS A 293 19.61 60.57 -11.13
CA LYS A 293 20.20 61.89 -10.83
C LYS A 293 20.82 62.53 -12.07
N GLN A 294 21.54 61.76 -12.88
CA GLN A 294 22.12 62.22 -14.14
C GLN A 294 21.04 62.64 -15.13
N LYS A 295 20.01 61.82 -15.36
CA LYS A 295 18.86 62.18 -16.20
C LYS A 295 18.19 63.47 -15.73
N HIS A 296 17.95 63.63 -14.43
CA HIS A 296 17.34 64.85 -13.91
C HIS A 296 18.23 66.09 -14.12
N GLN A 297 19.56 65.95 -14.00
CA GLN A 297 20.50 67.05 -14.30
C GLN A 297 20.55 67.34 -15.81
N GLU A 298 20.56 66.32 -16.65
CA GLU A 298 20.54 66.41 -18.11
C GLU A 298 19.24 67.05 -18.62
N GLU A 299 18.08 66.65 -18.11
CA GLU A 299 16.77 67.26 -18.40
C GLU A 299 16.76 68.75 -18.04
N ARG A 300 17.28 69.11 -16.85
CA ARG A 300 17.40 70.52 -16.44
C ARG A 300 18.32 71.32 -17.37
N LEU A 301 19.47 70.76 -17.75
CA LEU A 301 20.41 71.40 -18.67
C LEU A 301 19.80 71.53 -20.08
N LYS A 302 19.17 70.48 -20.58
CA LYS A 302 18.48 70.45 -21.88
C LYS A 302 17.34 71.46 -21.94
N ALA A 303 16.49 71.53 -20.90
CA ALA A 303 15.43 72.54 -20.81
C ALA A 303 15.95 73.98 -20.65
N ALA A 304 17.15 74.16 -20.09
CA ALA A 304 17.82 75.48 -20.05
C ALA A 304 18.36 75.88 -21.43
N LEU A 305 19.03 74.95 -22.13
CA LEU A 305 19.52 75.14 -23.50
C LEU A 305 18.36 75.37 -24.49
N GLU A 306 17.29 74.58 -24.40
CA GLU A 306 16.10 74.74 -25.23
C GLU A 306 15.44 76.11 -25.01
N ARG A 307 15.37 76.59 -23.75
CA ARG A 307 14.89 77.95 -23.44
C ARG A 307 15.80 79.05 -23.99
N ALA A 308 17.11 78.81 -24.11
CA ALA A 308 18.06 79.77 -24.67
C ALA A 308 18.06 79.78 -26.22
N VAL A 309 17.82 78.61 -26.85
CA VAL A 309 17.73 78.44 -28.31
C VAL A 309 16.35 78.83 -28.85
N ALA A 310 15.29 78.68 -28.05
CA ALA A 310 13.94 79.09 -28.42
C ALA A 310 13.91 80.59 -28.75
N GLN A 311 13.56 80.93 -30.00
CA GLN A 311 13.47 82.31 -30.44
C GLN A 311 12.53 83.11 -29.53
N PRO A 312 12.83 84.38 -29.21
CA PRO A 312 11.96 85.23 -28.41
C PRO A 312 10.55 85.21 -28.98
N LYS A 313 9.58 84.71 -28.21
CA LYS A 313 8.16 84.73 -28.60
C LYS A 313 7.82 86.15 -29.04
N LYS A 314 7.39 86.33 -30.29
CA LYS A 314 7.08 87.65 -30.88
C LYS A 314 6.23 88.43 -29.87
N LYS A 315 6.82 89.51 -29.31
CA LYS A 315 6.13 90.31 -28.29
C LYS A 315 4.85 90.85 -28.93
N LYS A 316 3.69 90.41 -28.45
CA LYS A 316 2.47 91.21 -28.62
C LYS A 316 2.80 92.58 -28.02
N GLN A 317 2.61 93.65 -28.79
CA GLN A 317 2.94 94.98 -28.32
C GLN A 317 2.02 95.35 -27.15
N GLY A 318 2.59 95.59 -25.97
CA GLY A 318 1.86 95.94 -24.76
C GLY A 318 1.29 94.77 -23.96
N ARG A 319 0.67 95.10 -22.81
CA ARG A 319 -0.10 94.15 -22.01
C ARG A 319 -1.39 93.79 -22.76
N GLN A 320 -1.72 92.51 -22.86
CA GLN A 320 -2.98 92.09 -23.46
C GLN A 320 -4.15 92.61 -22.59
N LEU A 321 -5.11 93.31 -23.21
CA LEU A 321 -6.21 93.98 -22.51
C LEU A 321 -7.05 92.96 -21.74
N ILE A 322 -7.00 93.00 -20.41
CA ILE A 322 -7.86 92.20 -19.55
C ILE A 322 -9.19 92.92 -19.44
N TYR A 323 -10.24 92.38 -20.07
CA TYR A 323 -11.60 92.86 -19.84
C TYR A 323 -11.97 92.63 -18.38
N ARG A 324 -12.27 93.73 -17.67
CA ARG A 324 -13.00 93.70 -16.41
C ARG A 324 -14.46 93.36 -16.69
N SER A 325 -15.18 92.86 -15.68
CA SER A 325 -16.64 92.85 -15.71
C SER A 325 -17.17 94.26 -15.97
N LYS A 326 -18.28 94.38 -16.71
CA LYS A 326 -18.95 95.67 -16.90
C LYS A 326 -19.38 96.19 -15.52
N PRO A 327 -19.16 97.49 -15.20
CA PRO A 327 -19.63 98.04 -13.94
C PRO A 327 -21.16 97.89 -13.85
N PRO A 328 -21.71 97.56 -12.66
CA PRO A 328 -23.16 97.47 -12.48
C PRO A 328 -23.80 98.83 -12.78
N SER A 329 -24.90 98.82 -13.54
CA SER A 329 -25.62 100.04 -13.91
C SER A 329 -26.20 100.71 -12.65
N GLY A 330 -25.71 101.90 -12.34
CA GLY A 330 -26.02 102.60 -11.10
C GLY A 330 -27.44 103.14 -11.04
N ASN A 331 -28.38 102.33 -10.54
CA ASN A 331 -29.57 102.86 -9.88
C ASN A 331 -29.14 103.40 -8.51
N LYS A 332 -29.40 104.69 -8.28
CA LYS A 332 -29.01 105.40 -7.05
C LYS A 332 -29.88 104.95 -5.89
N HIS A 333 -29.27 104.62 -4.75
CA HIS A 333 -29.91 104.71 -3.43
C HIS A 333 -28.90 105.24 -2.41
N GLU A 334 -29.43 105.88 -1.37
CA GLU A 334 -28.71 106.82 -0.51
C GLU A 334 -27.59 106.20 0.35
N LEU A 335 -26.59 107.04 0.64
CA LEU A 335 -25.56 106.78 1.62
C LEU A 335 -26.13 106.90 3.03
N LEU A 336 -26.34 105.78 3.72
CA LEU A 336 -26.43 105.77 5.18
C LEU A 336 -25.08 105.44 5.79
N LEU A 337 -24.54 106.41 6.54
CA LEU A 337 -23.19 106.43 7.07
C LEU A 337 -23.25 106.16 8.57
N VAL A 338 -23.12 104.89 8.96
CA VAL A 338 -22.89 104.48 10.36
C VAL A 338 -21.67 103.57 10.42
N LYS A 339 -20.79 103.88 11.37
CA LYS A 339 -19.48 103.22 11.56
C LYS A 339 -19.65 102.04 12.51
N ASP A 340 -18.90 100.96 12.30
CA ASP A 340 -18.39 100.19 13.43
C ASP A 340 -17.03 99.56 13.13
N THR A 341 -16.02 99.96 13.89
CA THR A 341 -14.60 99.73 13.62
C THR A 341 -14.06 98.51 14.37
N ARG A 342 -14.81 97.41 14.41
CA ARG A 342 -14.53 96.26 15.30
C ARG A 342 -14.17 94.93 14.62
N THR A 343 -14.36 94.78 13.32
CA THR A 343 -14.03 93.54 12.60
C THR A 343 -12.62 93.50 12.01
N LYS A 344 -12.00 94.67 11.72
CA LYS A 344 -10.68 94.74 11.07
C LYS A 344 -9.53 94.10 11.86
N SER A 345 -9.56 94.16 13.19
CA SER A 345 -8.46 93.65 14.02
C SER A 345 -8.33 92.13 14.02
N LEU A 346 -9.37 91.39 13.61
CA LEU A 346 -9.35 89.92 13.60
C LEU A 346 -8.79 89.33 12.29
N GLU A 347 -8.90 90.05 11.18
CA GLU A 347 -8.37 89.61 9.88
C GLU A 347 -6.86 89.86 9.75
N GLU A 348 -6.33 90.88 10.42
CA GLU A 348 -4.90 91.23 10.37
C GLU A 348 -4.03 90.26 11.23
N GLU A 349 -4.58 89.67 12.29
CA GLU A 349 -3.87 88.70 13.16
C GLU A 349 -3.66 87.33 12.48
N TYR A 350 -4.47 86.99 11.48
CA TYR A 350 -4.38 85.73 10.72
C TYR A 350 -3.38 85.76 9.54
N PHE A 351 -2.82 86.94 9.22
CA PHE A 351 -2.00 87.14 8.02
C PHE A 351 -0.49 87.29 8.27
N PHE A 352 -0.05 87.38 9.53
CA PHE A 352 1.34 87.61 9.92
C PHE A 352 1.84 86.67 11.04
N THR A 353 1.25 85.48 11.18
CA THR A 353 1.80 84.36 11.97
C THR A 353 2.45 83.29 11.08
#